data_AF-A0A4S2KAZ1-F1
#
_entry.id   AF-A0A4S2KAZ1-F1
#
_cell.length_a   1.000
_cell.length_b   1.000
_cell.length_c   1.000
_cell.angle_alpha   90.00
_cell.angle_beta   90.00
_cell.angle_gamma   90.00
#
_symmetry.space_group_name_H-M   'P 1'
#
loop_
_entity.id
_entity.type
_entity.pdbx_description
1 polymer ?
#
loop_
_entity_poly.entity_id
_entity_poly.type
_entity_poly.pdbx_seq_one_letter_code
_entity_poly.pdbx_strand_id
1 'polypeptide(L)' 'MDKKAHNKNNECKEGKRKISIMFWNVTGLSRKDRDFWDYVKKFDIVNLTETWIEEKGWKKIKHQDRANGL' A
#
# COMPACT_ATOMS: atom_id res chain seq x y z
N MET A 1 51.58 19.98 22.31
CA MET A 1 50.24 20.26 22.83
C MET A 1 49.25 19.50 21.96
N ASP A 2 48.84 18.33 22.43
CA ASP A 2 47.89 17.46 21.77
C ASP A 2 46.45 17.98 21.84
N LYS A 3 45.61 17.36 21.00
CA LYS A 3 44.13 17.37 20.94
C LYS A 3 43.59 18.41 19.93
N LYS A 4 42.80 18.04 18.93
CA LYS A 4 41.67 17.10 18.98
C LYS A 4 41.50 16.38 17.64
N ALA A 5 41.55 15.05 17.67
CA ALA A 5 40.95 14.22 16.63
C ALA A 5 39.43 14.42 16.67
N HIS A 6 38.86 14.93 15.59
CA HIS A 6 37.41 15.01 15.41
C HIS A 6 36.91 13.60 15.07
N ASN A 7 36.58 12.83 16.11
CA ASN A 7 35.96 11.53 15.95
C ASN A 7 34.50 11.71 15.50
N LYS A 8 34.26 11.69 14.18
CA LYS A 8 32.93 11.49 13.61
C LYS A 8 32.66 9.99 13.56
N ASN A 9 32.20 9.43 14.68
CA ASN A 9 31.50 8.15 14.70
C ASN A 9 30.17 8.31 13.95
N ASN A 10 30.20 8.28 12.62
CA ASN A 10 29.02 8.08 11.81
C ASN A 10 28.77 6.57 11.76
N GLU A 11 28.18 6.03 12.83
CA GLU A 11 27.58 4.71 12.77
C GLU A 11 26.36 4.78 11.84
N CYS A 12 26.57 4.44 10.56
CA CYS A 12 25.48 4.13 9.65
C CYS A 12 24.78 2.89 10.20
N LYS A 13 23.73 3.10 11.00
CA LYS A 13 22.84 2.03 11.41
C LYS A 13 22.14 1.53 10.16
N GLU A 14 22.66 0.45 9.60
CA GLU A 14 22.07 -0.29 8.50
C GLU A 14 20.76 -0.90 9.00
N GLY A 15 19.71 -0.07 9.04
CA GLY A 15 18.38 -0.45 9.45
C GLY A 15 17.88 -1.48 8.45
N LYS A 16 17.82 -2.74 8.85
CA LYS A 16 17.19 -3.81 8.07
C LYS A 16 15.74 -3.39 7.80
N ARG A 17 15.47 -2.81 6.63
CA ARG A 17 14.12 -2.42 6.22
C ARG A 17 13.29 -3.70 6.12
N LYS A 18 12.34 -3.88 7.03
CA LYS A 18 11.41 -4.99 7.01
C LYS A 18 10.34 -4.68 5.96
N ILE A 19 10.29 -5.45 4.89
CA ILE A 19 9.25 -5.38 3.87
C ILE A 19 8.08 -6.28 4.31
N SER A 20 6.88 -5.76 4.22
CA SER A 20 5.62 -6.45 4.50
C SER A 20 4.91 -6.82 3.20
N ILE A 21 4.52 -8.09 3.08
CA ILE A 21 3.88 -8.64 1.89
C ILE A 21 2.56 -9.30 2.29
N MET A 22 1.47 -8.97 1.58
CA MET A 22 0.16 -9.58 1.77
C MET A 22 -0.25 -10.38 0.53
N PHE A 23 -0.83 -11.56 0.75
CA PHE A 23 -1.53 -12.33 -0.27
C PHE A 23 -2.95 -12.63 0.20
N TRP A 24 -3.96 -12.22 -0.58
CA TRP A 24 -5.36 -12.40 -0.19
C TRP A 24 -6.26 -12.69 -1.40
N ASN A 25 -6.89 -13.86 -1.40
CA ASN A 25 -8.04 -14.14 -2.25
C ASN A 25 -9.29 -13.41 -1.72
N VAL A 26 -9.81 -12.45 -2.49
CA VAL A 26 -10.90 -11.57 -2.03
C VAL A 26 -12.29 -12.04 -2.46
N THR A 27 -12.38 -13.08 -3.29
CA THR A 27 -13.63 -13.64 -3.84
C THR A 27 -14.56 -12.55 -4.36
N GLY A 28 -14.01 -11.67 -5.19
CA GLY A 28 -14.66 -10.50 -5.77
C GLY A 28 -14.40 -9.18 -5.02
N LEU A 29 -14.40 -8.08 -5.78
CA LEU A 29 -14.23 -6.72 -5.23
C LEU A 29 -15.57 -6.07 -4.85
N SER A 30 -16.69 -6.80 -4.92
CA SER A 30 -17.99 -6.28 -4.51
C SER A 30 -17.98 -5.98 -3.00
N ARG A 31 -18.52 -4.79 -2.64
CA ARG A 31 -18.69 -4.33 -1.24
C ARG A 31 -17.38 -4.19 -0.43
N LYS A 32 -16.22 -4.08 -1.08
CA LYS A 32 -14.98 -3.67 -0.41
C LYS A 32 -15.02 -2.17 -0.16
N ASP A 33 -15.20 -1.80 1.10
CA ASP A 33 -15.39 -0.44 1.58
C ASP A 33 -14.09 0.20 2.07
N ARG A 34 -14.19 1.37 2.70
CA ARG A 34 -13.03 2.15 3.14
C ARG A 34 -12.12 1.36 4.07
N ASP A 35 -12.71 0.61 5.00
CA ASP A 35 -11.97 -0.13 6.02
C ASP A 35 -11.12 -1.25 5.42
N PHE A 36 -11.65 -1.91 4.38
CA PHE A 36 -10.87 -2.87 3.59
C PHE A 36 -9.63 -2.20 3.00
N TRP A 37 -9.78 -1.06 2.32
CA TRP A 37 -8.65 -0.36 1.70
C TRP A 37 -7.67 0.20 2.73
N ASP A 38 -8.15 0.66 3.88
CA ASP A 38 -7.31 1.17 4.97
C ASP A 38 -6.51 0.05 5.65
N TYR A 39 -7.00 -1.19 5.64
CA TYR A 39 -6.22 -2.36 6.01
C TYR A 39 -5.14 -2.69 4.96
N VAL A 40 -5.52 -2.73 3.68
CA VAL A 40 -4.62 -3.10 2.57
C VAL A 40 -3.43 -2.13 2.45
N LYS A 41 -3.64 -0.83 2.70
CA LYS A 41 -2.59 0.20 2.65
C LYS A 41 -1.46 0.04 3.67
N LYS A 42 -1.60 -0.87 4.64
CA LYS A 42 -0.58 -1.11 5.68
C LYS A 42 0.61 -1.94 5.18
N PHE A 43 0.49 -2.56 4.01
CA PHE A 43 1.50 -3.46 3.45
C PHE A 43 2.28 -2.78 2.31
N ASP A 44 3.56 -3.12 2.18
CA ASP A 44 4.43 -2.59 1.12
C ASP A 44 4.12 -3.23 -0.24
N ILE A 45 3.81 -4.53 -0.23
CA ILE A 45 3.46 -5.30 -1.43
C ILE A 45 2.15 -6.05 -1.17
N VAL A 46 1.19 -5.89 -2.09
CA VAL A 46 -0.14 -6.49 -1.99
C VAL A 46 -0.41 -7.33 -3.23
N ASN A 47 -0.76 -8.59 -3.03
CA ASN A 47 -1.28 -9.49 -4.05
C ASN A 47 -2.72 -9.85 -3.70
N LEU A 48 -3.66 -9.50 -4.59
CA LEU A 48 -5.07 -9.88 -4.48
C LEU A 48 -5.42 -10.86 -5.60
N THR A 49 -6.17 -11.90 -5.29
CA THR A 49 -6.69 -12.87 -6.28
C THR A 49 -8.22 -12.91 -6.28
N GLU A 50 -8.79 -13.40 -7.39
CA GLU A 50 -10.24 -13.39 -7.65
C GLU A 50 -10.88 -12.00 -7.56
N THR A 51 -10.25 -10.99 -8.14
CA THR A 51 -10.70 -9.59 -8.09
C THR A 51 -11.81 -9.26 -9.10
N TRP A 52 -12.74 -10.17 -9.31
CA TRP A 52 -13.82 -9.99 -10.29
C TRP A 52 -14.82 -8.91 -9.81
N ILE A 53 -15.33 -8.12 -10.75
CA ILE A 53 -16.38 -7.13 -10.54
C ILE A 53 -17.52 -7.46 -11.50
N GLU A 54 -18.75 -7.51 -10.99
CA GLU A 54 -19.94 -7.67 -11.84
C GLU A 54 -20.17 -6.40 -12.68
N GLU A 55 -20.75 -6.57 -13.87
CA GLU A 55 -21.00 -5.46 -14.82
C GLU A 55 -21.79 -4.29 -14.19
N LYS A 56 -22.73 -4.60 -13.30
CA LYS A 56 -23.51 -3.59 -12.55
C LYS A 56 -22.62 -2.75 -11.62
N GLY A 57 -21.61 -3.37 -10.98
CA GLY A 57 -20.61 -2.67 -10.19
C GLY A 57 -19.70 -1.80 -11.06
N TRP A 58 -19.32 -2.31 -12.23
CA TRP A 58 -18.47 -1.60 -13.18
C TRP A 58 -19.10 -0.32 -13.73
N LYS A 59 -20.40 -0.36 -14.07
CA LYS A 59 -21.15 0.82 -14.52
C LYS A 59 -21.11 1.94 -13.48
N LYS A 60 -21.29 1.62 -12.18
CA LYS A 60 -21.25 2.61 -11.10
C LYS A 60 -19.91 3.35 -11.03
N ILE A 61 -18.80 2.61 -11.14
CA ILE A 61 -17.44 3.20 -11.12
C ILE A 61 -17.26 4.16 -12.31
N LYS A 62 -17.59 3.71 -13.53
CA LYS A 62 -17.49 4.55 -14.73
C LYS A 62 -18.34 5.82 -14.69
N HIS A 63 -19.51 5.76 -14.06
CA HIS A 63 -20.37 6.93 -13.90
C HIS A 63 -19.86 7.89 -12.81
N GLN A 64 -19.19 7.37 -11.77
CA GLN A 64 -18.52 8.20 -10.76
C GLN A 64 -17.33 8.97 -11.35
N ASP A 65 -16.51 8.32 -12.19
CA ASP A 65 -15.38 8.99 -12.87
C ASP A 65 -15.87 10.12 -13.80
N ARG A 66 -17.00 9.90 -14.50
CA ARG A 66 -17.59 10.92 -15.39
C ARG A 66 -18.25 12.08 -14.64
N ALA A 67 -18.72 11.87 -13.42
CA ALA A 67 -19.31 12.91 -12.59
C ALA A 67 -18.27 13.78 -11.88
N ASN A 68 -17.06 13.27 -11.69
CA ASN A 68 -15.97 13.95 -10.98
C ASN A 68 -14.94 14.65 -11.91
N GLY A 69 -15.24 14.76 -13.21
CA GLY A 69 -14.59 15.64 -14.18
C GLY A 69 -13.10 15.95 -13.96
N LEU A 70 -12.24 15.05 -14.43
CA LEU A 70 -10.92 15.40 -14.98
C LEU A 70 -11.06 15.63 -16.48
#